data_AF-K2F7F8-F1
#
_entry.id   AF-K2F7F8-F1
#
_cell.length_a   1.000
_cell.length_b   1.000
_cell.length_c   1.000
_cell.angle_alpha   90.00
_cell.angle_beta   90.00
_cell.angle_gamma   90.00
#
_symmetry.space_group_name_H-M   'P 1'
#
loop_
_entity.id
_entity.type
_entity.pdbx_description
1 polymer ?
#
loop_
_entity_poly.entity_id
_entity_poly.type
_entity_poly.pdbx_seq_one_letter_code
_entity_poly.pdbx_strand_id
1 'polypeptide(L)'
;MTPYVAEPVYFNGQFLPLAETHVSPLDRGFLYGDGVYEMIPVYSRQAFRVDEHLHRLAGTLAGIKLDNPLDLAGRSEERRVGK
;
A
#
# COMPACT_ATOMS: atom_id res chain seq x y z
N MET A 1 -1.35 -10.43 -21.80
CA MET A 1 -1.68 -9.13 -21.17
C MET A 1 -0.70 -8.95 -20.03
N THR A 2 0.35 -8.14 -20.23
CA THR A 2 1.37 -7.91 -19.21
C THR A 2 0.71 -7.07 -18.11
N PRO A 3 0.64 -7.53 -16.85
CA PRO A 3 0.14 -6.69 -15.78
C PRO A 3 1.09 -5.49 -15.64
N TYR A 4 0.53 -4.28 -15.56
CA TYR A 4 1.31 -3.11 -15.18
C TYR A 4 1.59 -3.22 -13.69
N VAL A 5 2.77 -3.76 -13.35
CA VAL A 5 3.29 -3.71 -11.98
C VAL A 5 4.26 -2.55 -11.93
N ALA A 6 4.01 -1.60 -11.04
CA ALA A 6 4.91 -0.49 -10.83
C ALA A 6 6.21 -1.01 -10.20
N GLU A 7 7.35 -0.62 -10.78
CA GLU A 7 8.66 -0.79 -10.18
C GLU A 7 9.23 0.59 -9.82
N PRO A 8 9.83 0.77 -8.64
CA PRO A 8 10.10 -0.25 -7.61
C PRO A 8 8.88 -0.55 -6.70
N VAL A 9 8.88 -1.73 -6.08
CA VAL A 9 7.89 -2.17 -5.08
C VAL A 9 8.40 -1.87 -3.67
N TYR A 10 7.54 -1.32 -2.81
CA TYR A 10 7.85 -1.20 -1.39
C TYR A 10 7.56 -2.51 -0.66
N PHE A 11 8.60 -3.15 -0.11
CA PHE A 11 8.53 -4.45 0.55
C PHE A 11 9.40 -4.44 1.80
N ASN A 12 8.80 -4.76 2.96
CA ASN A 12 9.49 -4.87 4.27
C ASN A 12 10.44 -3.70 4.61
N GLY A 13 10.03 -2.46 4.31
CA GLY A 13 10.83 -1.27 4.64
C GLY A 13 11.78 -0.80 3.53
N GLN A 14 11.80 -1.45 2.37
CA GLN A 14 12.72 -1.15 1.28
C GLN A 14 12.00 -1.06 -0.07
N PHE A 15 12.53 -0.25 -0.99
CA PHE A 15 12.11 -0.25 -2.40
C PHE A 15 12.99 -1.22 -3.19
N LEU A 16 12.39 -2.26 -3.78
CA LEU A 16 13.07 -3.33 -4.49
C LEU A 16 12.43 -3.58 -5.87
N PRO A 17 13.16 -4.11 -6.87
CA PRO A 17 12.56 -4.65 -8.09
C PRO A 17 11.57 -5.77 -7.78
N LEU A 18 10.52 -5.94 -8.60
CA LEU A 18 9.49 -6.96 -8.34
C LEU A 18 10.09 -8.37 -8.23
N ALA A 19 11.08 -8.67 -9.07
CA ALA A 19 11.77 -9.96 -9.11
C ALA A 19 12.48 -10.33 -7.79
N GLU A 20 12.82 -9.35 -6.95
CA GLU A 20 13.51 -9.53 -5.66
C GLU A 20 12.55 -9.49 -4.46
N THR A 21 11.26 -9.23 -4.69
CA THR A 21 10.24 -9.24 -3.63
C THR A 21 9.65 -10.64 -3.46
N HIS A 22 9.72 -11.17 -2.23
CA HIS A 22 9.31 -12.54 -1.93
C HIS A 22 8.45 -12.60 -0.68
N VAL A 23 7.17 -12.93 -0.84
CA VAL A 23 6.26 -13.22 0.27
C VAL A 23 6.45 -14.67 0.70
N SER A 24 6.55 -14.91 2.01
CA SER A 24 6.62 -16.27 2.56
C SER A 24 5.33 -17.04 2.24
N PRO A 25 5.39 -18.32 1.83
CA PRO A 25 4.21 -19.17 1.75
C PRO A 25 3.52 -19.39 3.11
N LEU A 26 4.18 -19.06 4.22
CA LEU A 26 3.63 -19.12 5.57
C LEU A 26 3.00 -17.79 6.03
N ASP A 27 2.97 -16.77 5.16
CA ASP A 27 2.29 -15.52 5.45
C ASP A 27 0.79 -15.77 5.68
N ARG A 28 0.21 -15.16 6.73
CA ARG A 28 -1.21 -15.36 7.07
C ARG A 28 -2.16 -14.84 5.99
N GLY A 29 -1.78 -13.78 5.30
CA GLY A 29 -2.51 -13.26 4.14
C GLY A 29 -2.55 -14.28 2.99
N PHE A 30 -1.50 -15.09 2.83
CA PHE A 30 -1.50 -16.18 1.86
C PHE A 30 -2.25 -17.42 2.35
N LEU A 31 -1.97 -17.89 3.57
CA LEU A 31 -2.54 -19.13 4.11
C LEU A 31 -4.05 -19.03 4.38
N TYR A 32 -4.53 -17.88 4.83
CA TYR A 32 -5.88 -17.71 5.37
C TYR A 32 -6.67 -16.59 4.70
N GLY A 33 -6.08 -15.85 3.75
CA GLY A 33 -6.68 -14.62 3.24
C GLY A 33 -6.79 -13.54 4.32
N ASP A 34 -5.98 -13.63 5.37
CA ASP A 34 -6.01 -12.73 6.53
C ASP A 34 -5.21 -11.47 6.24
N GLY A 35 -5.82 -10.59 5.47
CA GLY A 35 -5.24 -9.32 5.05
C GLY A 35 -6.28 -8.46 4.35
N VAL A 36 -5.95 -7.19 4.17
CA VAL A 36 -6.78 -6.21 3.45
C VAL A 36 -5.92 -5.50 2.43
N TYR A 37 -6.53 -5.01 1.36
CA TYR A 37 -5.84 -4.24 0.33
C TYR A 37 -6.66 -3.00 -0.02
N GLU A 38 -6.00 -2.02 -0.62
CA GLU A 38 -6.61 -0.82 -1.15
C GLU A 38 -5.96 -0.48 -2.49
N MET A 39 -6.73 0.07 -3.43
CA MET A 39 -6.24 0.52 -4.73
C MET A 39 -6.51 2.01 -4.87
N ILE A 40 -5.46 2.80 -5.04
CA ILE A 40 -5.57 4.26 -5.22
C ILE A 40 -5.27 4.61 -6.68
N PRO A 41 -6.24 5.10 -7.46
CA PRO A 41 -6.01 5.53 -8.84
C PRO A 41 -5.10 6.76 -8.91
N VAL A 42 -4.25 6.81 -9.93
CA VAL A 42 -3.45 7.99 -10.28
C VAL A 42 -3.84 8.44 -11.68
N TYR A 43 -4.38 9.65 -11.79
CA TYR A 43 -4.74 10.27 -13.07
C TYR A 43 -3.83 11.46 -13.31
N SER A 44 -3.22 11.55 -14.49
CA SER A 44 -2.36 12.69 -14.85
C SER A 44 -1.30 13.01 -13.78
N ARG A 45 -0.68 11.96 -13.21
CA ARG A 45 0.31 12.03 -12.12
C ARG A 45 -0.23 12.56 -10.77
N GLN A 46 -1.54 12.57 -10.57
CA GLN A 46 -2.19 12.97 -9.31
C GLN A 46 -2.98 11.79 -8.74
N ALA A 47 -2.68 11.43 -7.49
CA ALA A 47 -3.43 10.40 -6.80
C ALA A 47 -4.83 10.91 -6.43
N PHE A 48 -5.85 10.13 -6.75
CA PHE A 48 -7.25 10.52 -6.58
C PHE A 48 -7.75 10.11 -5.19
N ARG A 49 -8.24 11.10 -4.41
CA ARG A 49 -8.95 10.88 -3.14
C ARG A 49 -8.17 10.01 -2.12
N VAL A 50 -6.86 10.22 -2.04
CA VAL A 50 -5.94 9.44 -1.19
C VAL A 50 -6.46 9.34 0.24
N ASP A 51 -6.92 10.45 0.81
CA ASP A 51 -7.37 10.50 2.19
C ASP A 51 -8.61 9.62 2.41
N GLU A 52 -9.55 9.59 1.46
CA GLU A 52 -10.72 8.71 1.54
C GLU A 52 -10.38 7.23 1.38
N HIS A 53 -9.41 6.90 0.52
CA HIS A 53 -8.89 5.53 0.41
C HIS A 53 -8.20 5.08 1.71
N LEU A 54 -7.36 5.93 2.30
CA LEU A 54 -6.67 5.61 3.56
C LEU A 54 -7.64 5.48 4.75
N HIS A 55 -8.68 6.32 4.83
CA HIS A 55 -9.72 6.16 5.84
C HIS A 55 -10.46 4.82 5.68
N ARG A 56 -10.76 4.40 4.44
CA ARG A 56 -11.39 3.10 4.20
C ARG A 56 -10.46 1.94 4.58
N LEU A 57 -9.18 2.02 4.25
CA LEU A 57 -8.18 1.03 4.66
C LEU A 57 -8.12 0.92 6.18
N ALA A 58 -8.03 2.04 6.89
CA ALA A 58 -8.00 2.08 8.36
C ALA A 58 -9.27 1.48 8.99
N GLY A 59 -10.44 1.79 8.43
CA GLY A 59 -11.71 1.19 8.87
C GLY A 59 -11.76 -0.33 8.67
N THR A 60 -11.24 -0.83 7.55
CA THR A 60 -11.20 -2.27 7.25
C THR A 60 -10.22 -3.00 8.15
N LEU A 61 -9.02 -2.43 8.37
CA LEU A 61 -8.02 -2.94 9.33
C LEU A 61 -8.61 -3.04 10.74
N ALA A 62 -9.28 -1.99 11.21
CA ALA A 62 -9.95 -2.00 12.51
C ALA A 62 -11.05 -3.06 12.59
N GLY A 63 -11.80 -3.27 11.49
CA GLY A 63 -12.86 -4.29 11.41
C GLY A 63 -12.36 -5.72 11.60
N ILE A 64 -11.14 -6.03 11.15
CA ILE A 64 -10.52 -7.36 11.34
C ILE A 64 -9.52 -7.41 12.50
N LYS A 65 -9.35 -6.30 13.24
CA LYS A 65 -8.38 -6.17 14.34
C LYS A 65 -6.93 -6.43 13.91
N LEU A 66 -6.58 -5.97 12.71
CA LEU A 66 -5.21 -6.03 12.20
C LEU A 66 -4.57 -4.65 12.36
N ASP A 67 -3.47 -4.57 13.11
CA ASP A 67 -2.75 -3.32 13.31
C ASP A 67 -2.02 -2.91 12.03
N ASN A 68 -2.06 -1.60 11.72
CA ASN A 68 -1.26 -1.06 10.63
C ASN A 68 0.20 -0.91 11.09
N PRO A 69 1.17 -1.61 10.48
CA PRO A 69 2.59 -1.44 10.84
C PRO A 69 3.15 -0.07 10.42
N LEU A 70 2.43 0.68 9.59
CA LEU A 70 2.80 2.02 9.15
C LEU A 70 1.80 3.03 9.72
N ASP A 71 2.28 3.97 10.54
CA ASP A 71 1.44 5.07 11.01
C ASP A 71 1.09 6.00 9.84
N LEU A 72 -0.14 6.51 9.81
CA LEU A 72 -0.56 7.58 8.90
C LEU A 72 0.31 8.85 9.07
N ALA A 73 1.02 8.97 10.21
CA ALA A 73 1.99 10.04 10.49
C ALA A 73 3.24 10.03 9.60
N GLY A 74 3.51 8.97 8.84
CA GLY A 74 4.61 8.91 7.87
C GLY A 74 4.50 9.90 6.70
N ARG A 75 3.43 10.70 6.63
CA ARG A 75 3.23 11.79 5.64
C ARG A 75 4.04 13.05 5.95
N SER A 76 5.30 12.92 6.33
CA SER A 76 6.23 14.05 6.29
C SER A 76 6.59 14.34 4.83
N GLU A 77 6.02 15.44 4.31
CA GLU A 77 6.56 16.27 3.21
C GLU A 77 6.50 15.76 1.76
N GLU A 78 5.31 15.77 1.15
CA GLU A 78 5.19 15.89 -0.32
C GLU A 78 4.24 17.02 -0.77
N ARG A 79 3.74 17.85 0.17
CA ARG A 79 3.07 19.12 -0.16
C ARG A 79 4.07 20.21 -0.58
N ARG A 80 4.94 19.97 -1.58
CA ARG A 80 5.62 21.06 -2.32
C ARG A 80 6.24 20.62 -3.65
N VAL A 81 5.44 20.15 -4.60
CA VAL A 81 5.79 20.35 -6.02
C VAL A 81 4.71 21.23 -6.63
N GLY A 82 4.90 22.52 -6.38
CA GLY A 82 4.00 23.60 -6.76
C GLY A 82 4.73 24.93 -6.65
N LYS A 83 5.90 25.00 -7.30
CA LYS A 83 6.40 26.21 -7.94
C LYS A 83 7.29 25.82 -9.11
#